data_AF-A0A7K1G7V3-F1
#
_entry.id   AF-A0A7K1G7V3-F1
#
_cell.length_a   1.000
_cell.length_b   1.000
_cell.length_c   1.000
_cell.angle_alpha   90.00
_cell.angle_beta   90.00
_cell.angle_gamma   90.00
#
_symmetry.space_group_name_H-M   'P 1'
#
loop_
_entity.id
_entity.type
_entity.pdbx_description
1 polymer ?
#
loop_
_entity_poly.entity_id
_entity_poly.type
_entity_poly.pdbx_seq_one_letter_code
_entity_poly.pdbx_strand_id
1 'polypeptide(L)'
;MFSISAIKGKFERSQINFHKTYLWEKTSSSQKQKFSTHLRVDEIGIIYYNESEAYSWLLTNERIIILNENWYNLSDLIKVDFINIKINPSEKISNRELTLFTNSNQFKLFLEENSWHVFYNIFKFIIDKNA
;
A
#
# COMPACT_ATOMS: atom_id res chain seq x y z
N MET A 1 -8.12 -14.39 6.69
CA MET A 1 -7.68 -13.13 7.35
C MET A 1 -6.16 -13.14 7.48
N PHE A 2 -5.46 -12.14 6.93
CA PHE A 2 -4.00 -12.08 6.97
C PHE A 2 -3.50 -11.55 8.33
N SER A 3 -2.24 -11.86 8.65
CA SER A 3 -1.60 -11.36 9.87
C SER A 3 -0.97 -9.98 9.65
N ILE A 4 -1.31 -9.01 10.50
CA ILE A 4 -0.69 -7.66 10.51
C ILE A 4 0.83 -7.78 10.72
N SER A 5 1.28 -8.64 11.64
CA SER A 5 2.71 -8.83 11.91
C SER A 5 3.44 -9.42 10.71
N ALA A 6 2.78 -10.25 9.90
CA ALA A 6 3.36 -10.77 8.66
C ALA A 6 3.58 -9.66 7.62
N ILE A 7 2.65 -8.71 7.48
CA ILE A 7 2.81 -7.55 6.59
C ILE A 7 3.93 -6.65 7.08
N LYS A 8 3.93 -6.29 8.38
CA LYS A 8 5.00 -5.48 8.99
C LYS A 8 6.37 -6.12 8.76
N GLY A 9 6.50 -7.42 9.02
CA GLY A 9 7.74 -8.15 8.80
C GLY A 9 8.17 -8.22 7.33
N LYS A 10 7.23 -8.29 6.37
CA LYS A 10 7.55 -8.20 4.93
C LYS A 10 8.09 -6.82 4.57
N PHE A 11 7.49 -5.76 5.10
CA PHE A 11 7.93 -4.39 4.89
C PHE A 11 9.34 -4.15 5.45
N GLU A 12 9.59 -4.55 6.71
CA GLU A 12 10.88 -4.32 7.39
C GLU A 12 12.03 -5.11 6.79
N ARG A 13 11.78 -6.34 6.30
CA ARG A 13 12.82 -7.17 5.66
C ARG A 13 13.25 -6.69 4.27
N SER A 14 12.57 -5.71 3.68
CA SER A 14 12.91 -5.21 2.34
C SER A 14 14.27 -4.53 2.25
N GLN A 15 14.81 -4.05 3.37
CA GLN A 15 16.07 -3.27 3.43
C GLN A 15 16.08 -2.02 2.53
N ILE A 16 14.91 -1.56 2.08
CA ILE A 16 14.77 -0.31 1.35
C ILE A 16 14.77 0.85 2.34
N ASN A 17 15.56 1.88 2.03
CA ASN A 17 15.49 3.15 2.73
C ASN A 17 14.29 3.95 2.20
N PHE A 18 13.17 3.85 2.91
CA PHE A 18 11.99 4.63 2.61
C PHE A 18 12.07 6.03 3.22
N HIS A 19 11.67 7.03 2.45
CA HIS A 19 11.59 8.45 2.81
C HIS A 19 10.15 8.96 2.85
N LYS A 20 9.23 8.28 2.17
CA LYS A 20 7.82 8.66 2.06
C LYS A 20 6.88 7.59 2.61
N THR A 21 7.42 6.43 2.95
CA THR A 21 6.66 5.26 3.37
C THR A 21 7.08 4.81 4.76
N TYR A 22 6.13 4.56 5.63
CA TYR A 22 6.37 4.29 7.04
C TYR A 22 5.47 3.16 7.53
N LEU A 23 5.96 2.38 8.50
CA LEU A 23 5.06 1.63 9.37
C LEU A 23 4.18 2.62 10.12
N TRP A 24 2.88 2.33 10.21
CA TRP A 24 1.90 3.23 10.81
C TRP A 24 2.25 3.63 12.24
N GLU A 25 2.78 2.70 13.03
CA GLU A 25 3.19 2.98 14.41
C GLU A 25 4.30 4.05 14.49
N LYS A 26 5.17 4.12 13.47
CA LYS A 26 6.30 5.07 13.36
C LYS A 26 5.90 6.40 12.70
N THR A 27 4.67 6.52 12.18
CA THR A 27 4.12 7.74 11.58
C THR A 27 3.88 8.84 12.62
N SER A 28 4.14 10.09 12.26
CA SER A 28 3.97 11.23 13.18
C SER A 28 2.50 11.47 13.56
N SER A 29 2.25 12.10 14.72
CA SER A 29 0.88 12.39 15.17
C SER A 29 0.10 13.26 14.17
N SER A 30 0.75 14.25 13.55
CA SER A 30 0.11 15.12 12.55
C SER A 30 -0.29 14.37 11.29
N GLN A 31 0.53 13.42 10.83
CA GLN A 31 0.19 12.53 9.72
C GLN A 31 -0.94 11.56 10.09
N LYS A 32 -0.91 11.01 11.31
CA LYS A 32 -1.98 10.13 11.81
C LYS A 32 -3.33 10.84 11.89
N GLN A 33 -3.34 12.10 12.30
CA GLN A 33 -4.56 12.90 12.41
C GLN A 33 -5.30 13.03 11.08
N LYS A 34 -4.59 13.04 9.93
CA LYS A 34 -5.19 13.08 8.58
C LYS A 34 -6.13 11.91 8.31
N PHE A 35 -5.90 10.74 8.92
CA PHE A 35 -6.70 9.52 8.73
C PHE A 35 -7.61 9.21 9.92
N SER A 36 -7.55 9.99 11.01
CA SER A 36 -8.28 9.70 12.26
C SER A 36 -9.80 9.62 12.05
N THR A 37 -10.36 10.44 11.16
CA THR A 37 -11.79 10.44 10.81
C THR A 37 -12.17 9.35 9.82
N HIS A 38 -11.19 8.70 9.20
CA HIS A 38 -11.41 7.68 8.17
C HIS A 38 -11.33 6.26 8.74
N LEU A 39 -10.60 6.06 9.84
CA LEU A 39 -10.43 4.76 10.49
C LEU A 39 -11.65 4.40 11.35
N ARG A 40 -12.08 3.13 11.26
CA ARG A 40 -13.04 2.57 12.21
C ARG A 40 -12.34 2.29 13.55
N VAL A 41 -13.13 2.13 14.62
CA VAL A 41 -12.61 1.92 15.99
C VAL A 41 -11.67 0.72 16.07
N ASP A 42 -11.99 -0.38 15.38
CA ASP A 42 -11.21 -1.63 15.41
C ASP A 42 -10.24 -1.76 14.21
N GLU A 43 -10.12 -0.72 13.39
CA GLU A 43 -9.29 -0.73 12.20
C GLU A 43 -7.87 -0.27 12.52
N ILE A 44 -6.90 -1.13 12.20
CA ILE A 44 -5.49 -0.96 12.53
C ILE A 44 -4.73 -0.57 11.27
N GLY A 45 -4.19 0.65 11.25
CA GLY A 45 -3.23 1.08 10.23
C GLY A 45 -1.93 0.25 10.29
N ILE A 46 -1.39 -0.11 9.12
CA ILE A 46 -0.22 -0.97 8.98
C ILE A 46 0.92 -0.24 8.30
N ILE A 47 0.70 0.25 7.06
CA ILE A 47 1.69 0.98 6.27
C ILE A 47 1.05 2.27 5.76
N TYR A 48 1.77 3.38 5.93
CA TYR A 48 1.39 4.70 5.49
C TYR A 48 2.36 5.21 4.43
N TYR A 49 1.82 5.86 3.41
CA TYR A 49 2.57 6.53 2.36
C TYR A 49 2.13 7.99 2.21
N ASN A 50 3.11 8.88 2.06
CA ASN A 50 2.91 10.32 1.92
C ASN A 50 3.71 10.88 0.75
N GLU A 51 3.07 11.05 -0.42
CA GLU A 51 3.70 11.75 -1.55
C GLU A 51 3.61 13.26 -1.37
N SER A 52 2.42 13.74 -1.01
CA SER A 52 2.12 15.16 -0.85
C SER A 52 0.91 15.34 0.08
N GLU A 53 0.54 16.58 0.37
CA GLU A 53 -0.71 16.85 1.10
C GLU A 53 -1.96 16.41 0.33
N ALA A 54 -1.90 16.44 -1.00
CA ALA A 54 -2.99 16.04 -1.87
C ALA A 54 -3.05 14.52 -2.11
N TYR A 55 -1.94 13.80 -1.92
CA TYR A 55 -1.91 12.35 -2.16
C TYR A 55 -1.13 11.61 -1.07
N SER A 56 -1.89 10.85 -0.28
CA SER A 56 -1.38 9.91 0.71
C SER A 56 -2.34 8.75 0.85
N TRP A 57 -1.84 7.58 1.22
CA TRP A 57 -2.70 6.42 1.46
C TRP A 57 -2.25 5.64 2.69
N LEU A 58 -3.21 4.90 3.26
CA LEU A 58 -3.04 4.06 4.43
C LEU A 58 -3.54 2.66 4.12
N LEU A 59 -2.65 1.67 4.23
CA LEU A 59 -3.01 0.26 4.26
C LEU A 59 -3.38 -0.13 5.69
N THR A 60 -4.59 -0.63 5.89
CA THR A 60 -5.08 -1.14 7.17
C THR A 60 -5.21 -2.67 7.15
N ASN A 61 -5.71 -3.26 8.22
CA ASN A 61 -6.09 -4.67 8.27
C ASN A 61 -7.37 -4.98 7.47
N GLU A 62 -8.13 -3.96 7.01
CA GLU A 62 -9.41 -4.15 6.32
C GLU A 62 -9.40 -3.60 4.89
N ARG A 63 -8.76 -2.46 4.65
CA ARG A 63 -8.87 -1.70 3.40
C ARG A 63 -7.62 -0.86 3.11
N ILE A 64 -7.57 -0.35 1.89
CA ILE A 64 -6.68 0.75 1.51
C ILE A 64 -7.53 2.02 1.53
N ILE A 65 -7.07 3.04 2.25
CA ILE A 65 -7.70 4.36 2.29
C ILE A 65 -6.80 5.31 1.52
N ILE A 66 -7.30 5.91 0.44
CA ILE A 66 -6.60 6.99 -0.28
C ILE A 66 -7.21 8.32 0.17
N LEU A 67 -6.38 9.18 0.75
CA LEU A 67 -6.84 10.44 1.34
C LEU A 67 -7.50 11.33 0.27
N ASN A 68 -8.65 11.91 0.58
CA ASN A 68 -9.46 12.76 -0.31
C ASN A 68 -9.98 12.08 -1.58
N GLU A 69 -9.84 10.76 -1.69
CA GLU A 69 -10.37 9.98 -2.81
C GLU A 69 -11.33 8.89 -2.28
N ASN A 70 -11.03 7.63 -2.58
CA ASN A 70 -11.83 6.46 -2.23
C ASN A 70 -11.07 5.52 -1.29
N TRP A 71 -11.82 4.55 -0.77
CA TRP A 71 -11.27 3.41 -0.05
C TRP A 71 -11.66 2.10 -0.73
N TYR A 72 -10.84 1.06 -0.55
CA TYR A 72 -10.97 -0.23 -1.23
C TYR A 72 -10.78 -1.36 -0.22
N ASN A 73 -11.78 -2.23 -0.04
CA ASN A 73 -11.66 -3.37 0.87
C ASN A 73 -10.60 -4.35 0.36
N LEU A 74 -9.78 -4.84 1.28
CA LEU A 74 -8.77 -5.84 0.97
C LEU A 74 -9.40 -7.19 0.65
N SER A 75 -10.55 -7.53 1.22
CA SER A 75 -11.29 -8.77 0.92
C SER A 75 -11.68 -8.89 -0.55
N ASP A 76 -11.82 -7.75 -1.24
CA ASP A 76 -12.32 -7.70 -2.61
C ASP A 76 -11.17 -7.77 -3.62
N LEU A 77 -9.91 -7.72 -3.16
CA LEU A 77 -8.72 -7.80 -4.01
C LEU A 77 -8.53 -9.22 -4.54
N ILE A 78 -8.41 -9.32 -5.87
CA ILE A 78 -8.22 -10.59 -6.58
C ILE A 78 -6.90 -10.65 -7.35
N LYS A 79 -6.32 -9.51 -7.71
CA LYS A 79 -5.08 -9.45 -8.50
C LYS A 79 -4.31 -8.16 -8.21
N VAL A 80 -2.98 -8.25 -8.30
CA VAL A 80 -2.04 -7.12 -8.32
C VAL A 80 -1.13 -7.25 -9.54
N ASP A 81 -0.89 -6.16 -10.25
CA ASP A 81 -0.11 -6.14 -11.50
C ASP A 81 0.66 -4.81 -11.72
N PHE A 82 1.54 -4.81 -12.72
CA PHE A 82 2.30 -3.65 -13.19
C PHE A 82 1.92 -3.34 -14.64
N ILE A 83 1.07 -2.33 -14.86
CA ILE A 83 0.63 -2.03 -16.23
C ILE A 83 1.64 -1.15 -16.98
N ASN A 84 2.53 -0.43 -16.27
CA ASN A 84 3.49 0.50 -16.88
C ASN A 84 4.94 0.14 -16.53
N ILE A 85 5.49 -0.87 -17.20
CA ILE A 85 6.94 -1.08 -17.19
C ILE A 85 7.55 -0.18 -18.26
N LYS A 86 8.25 0.89 -17.87
CA LYS A 86 9.17 1.56 -18.80
C LYS A 86 10.34 0.61 -19.05
N ILE A 87 10.25 -0.19 -20.10
CA ILE A 87 11.31 -1.10 -20.51
C ILE A 87 12.32 -0.30 -21.33
N ASN A 88 13.28 0.32 -20.67
CA ASN A 88 14.57 0.60 -21.29
C ASN A 88 15.48 -0.59 -20.95
N PRO A 89 15.98 -1.36 -21.93
CA PRO A 89 16.81 -2.55 -21.69
C PRO A 89 18.08 -2.29 -20.86
N SER A 90 18.52 -1.03 -20.77
CA SER A 90 19.69 -0.58 -20.01
C SER A 90 19.36 0.03 -18.64
N GLU A 91 18.09 0.23 -18.28
CA GLU A 91 17.68 0.91 -17.06
C GLU A 91 16.98 -0.06 -16.09
N LYS A 92 17.32 0.04 -14.80
CA LYS A 92 16.56 -0.65 -13.74
C LYS A 92 15.10 -0.27 -13.87
N ILE A 93 14.19 -1.24 -13.75
CA ILE A 93 12.74 -1.02 -13.77
C ILE A 93 12.37 -0.07 -12.62
N SER A 94 12.29 1.23 -12.92
CA SER A 94 11.71 2.23 -12.04
C SER A 94 10.21 2.19 -12.24
N ASN A 95 9.51 1.62 -11.26
CA ASN A 95 8.06 1.64 -11.21
C ASN A 95 7.62 2.23 -9.87
N ARG A 96 6.70 3.18 -9.97
CA ARG A 96 6.08 3.90 -8.84
C ARG A 96 4.58 3.63 -8.76
N GLU A 97 4.06 2.68 -9.54
CA GLU A 97 2.64 2.40 -9.62
C GLU A 97 2.38 0.89 -9.55
N LEU A 98 1.44 0.51 -8.70
CA LEU A 98 0.79 -0.81 -8.73
C LEU A 98 -0.65 -0.64 -9.20
N THR A 99 -1.11 -1.54 -10.07
CA THR A 99 -2.54 -1.68 -10.36
C THR A 99 -3.11 -2.82 -9.54
N LEU A 100 -4.14 -2.52 -8.77
CA LEU A 100 -4.88 -3.46 -7.93
C LEU A 100 -6.25 -3.69 -8.55
N PHE A 101 -6.67 -4.95 -8.61
CA PHE A 101 -7.92 -5.37 -9.22
C PHE A 101 -8.83 -5.98 -8.16
N THR A 102 -10.09 -5.60 -8.24
CA THR A 102 -11.21 -6.19 -7.50
C THR A 102 -12.16 -6.87 -8.48
N ASN A 103 -13.18 -7.56 -7.97
CA ASN A 103 -14.20 -8.18 -8.82
C ASN A 103 -14.96 -7.17 -9.72
N SER A 104 -15.05 -5.91 -9.32
CA SER A 104 -15.87 -4.90 -10.01
C SER A 104 -15.08 -3.74 -10.62
N ASN A 105 -13.83 -3.51 -10.19
CA ASN A 105 -13.05 -2.35 -10.60
C ASN A 105 -11.54 -2.60 -10.48
N GLN A 106 -10.75 -1.70 -11.05
CA GLN A 106 -9.31 -1.60 -10.80
C GLN A 106 -8.96 -0.20 -10.30
N PHE A 107 -7.90 -0.09 -9.52
CA PHE A 107 -7.38 1.19 -9.07
C PHE A 107 -5.86 1.16 -9.01
N LYS A 108 -5.27 2.36 -9.06
CA LYS A 108 -3.82 2.56 -9.07
C LYS A 108 -3.38 3.03 -7.71
N LEU A 109 -2.28 2.46 -7.22
CA LEU A 109 -1.63 2.86 -5.99
C LEU A 109 -0.24 3.38 -6.32
N PHE A 110 0.00 4.67 -6.07
CA PHE A 110 1.34 5.23 -6.23
C PHE A 110 2.21 4.88 -5.04
N LEU A 111 3.47 4.58 -5.32
CA LEU A 111 4.45 4.10 -4.36
C LEU A 111 5.72 4.94 -4.42
N GLU A 112 6.52 4.81 -3.38
CA GLU A 112 7.87 5.33 -3.38
C GLU A 112 8.72 4.63 -4.46
N GLU A 113 9.62 5.39 -5.07
CA GLU A 113 10.47 4.85 -6.14
C GLU A 113 11.28 3.65 -5.65
N ASN A 114 11.45 2.65 -6.52
CA ASN A 114 12.12 1.38 -6.23
C ASN A 114 11.46 0.50 -5.16
N SER A 115 10.28 0.85 -4.63
CA SER A 115 9.60 0.05 -3.60
C SER A 115 8.56 -0.94 -4.12
N TRP A 116 8.26 -0.92 -5.41
CA TRP A 116 7.14 -1.64 -6.02
C TRP A 116 7.13 -3.14 -5.68
N HIS A 117 8.29 -3.78 -5.60
CA HIS A 117 8.42 -5.22 -5.37
C HIS A 117 8.02 -5.62 -3.95
N VAL A 118 8.28 -4.75 -2.97
CA VAL A 118 7.84 -4.94 -1.58
C VAL A 118 6.33 -4.96 -1.52
N PHE A 119 5.71 -3.96 -2.14
CA PHE A 119 4.25 -3.82 -2.14
C PHE A 119 3.56 -4.90 -2.96
N TYR A 120 4.12 -5.29 -4.10
CA TYR A 120 3.62 -6.43 -4.86
C TYR A 120 3.60 -7.70 -4.02
N ASN A 121 4.69 -7.99 -3.28
CA ASN A 121 4.77 -9.15 -2.39
C ASN A 121 3.82 -9.07 -1.19
N ILE A 122 3.51 -7.86 -0.71
CA ILE A 122 2.51 -7.63 0.34
C ILE A 122 1.10 -7.89 -0.21
N PHE A 123 0.73 -7.29 -1.34
CA PHE A 123 -0.61 -7.45 -1.91
C PHE A 123 -0.86 -8.87 -2.41
N LYS A 124 0.14 -9.52 -3.02
CA LYS A 124 0.04 -10.94 -3.37
C LYS A 124 -0.23 -11.81 -2.15
N PHE A 125 0.46 -11.56 -1.03
CA PHE A 125 0.19 -12.27 0.22
C PHE A 125 -1.22 -12.01 0.77
N ILE A 126 -1.73 -10.78 0.67
CA ILE A 126 -3.11 -10.46 1.09
C ILE A 126 -4.11 -11.26 0.24
N ILE A 127 -3.95 -11.24 -1.09
CA ILE A 127 -4.80 -11.96 -2.05
C ILE A 127 -4.78 -13.47 -1.75
N ASP A 128 -3.59 -14.05 -1.57
CA ASP A 128 -3.43 -15.48 -1.24
C ASP A 128 -4.06 -15.89 0.12
N LYS A 129 -4.37 -14.92 0.99
CA LYS A 129 -5.03 -15.15 2.30
C LYS A 129 -6.53 -14.84 2.30
N ASN A 130 -7.04 -14.31 1.20
CA ASN A 130 -8.47 -14.12 0.95
C ASN A 130 -9.06 -15.30 0.17
N ALA A 131 -8.24 -15.98 -0.64
CA ALA A 131 -8.57 -17.26 -1.27
C ALA A 131 -8.71 -18.38 -0.22
#